data_AF-A0A9E1JLW2-F1
#
_entry.id   AF-A0A9E1JLW2-F1
#
_cell.length_a   1.000
_cell.length_b   1.000
_cell.length_c   1.000
_cell.angle_alpha   90.00
_cell.angle_beta   90.00
_cell.angle_gamma   90.00
#
_symmetry.space_group_name_H-M   'P 1'
#
loop_
_entity.id
_entity.type
_entity.pdbx_description
1 polymer ?
#
loop_
_entity_poly.entity_id
_entity_poly.type
_entity_poly.pdbx_seq_one_letter_code
_entity_poly.pdbx_strand_id
1 'polypeptide(L)' 'MDQKAKIRKEKRRRKNSKQCHCCEQIFIFCWNCRCGFSICQECMYENVWGMSCNGITWECPDCGEQNGFGNQ' A
#
# COMPACT_ATOMS: atom_id res chain seq x y z
N MET A 1 9.64 -26.79 16.20
CA MET A 1 8.93 -25.79 15.35
C MET A 1 9.19 -26.14 13.89
N ASP A 2 8.13 -26.46 13.14
CA ASP A 2 8.17 -27.14 11.85
C ASP A 2 8.74 -26.26 10.72
N GLN A 3 9.84 -26.68 10.09
CA GLN A 3 10.56 -25.92 9.06
C GLN A 3 9.69 -25.63 7.83
N LYS A 4 8.71 -26.49 7.54
CA LYS A 4 7.72 -26.29 6.47
C LYS A 4 6.77 -25.11 6.74
N ALA A 5 6.50 -24.78 8.00
CA ALA A 5 5.66 -23.63 8.36
C ALA A 5 6.35 -22.29 8.06
N LYS A 6 7.67 -22.21 8.25
CA LYS A 6 8.46 -21.00 7.93
C LYS A 6 8.44 -20.68 6.44
N ILE A 7 8.68 -21.69 5.58
CA ILE A 7 8.70 -21.52 4.12
C ILE A 7 7.33 -21.05 3.59
N ARG A 8 6.23 -21.62 4.12
CA ARG A 8 4.87 -21.19 3.73
C ARG A 8 4.59 -19.74 4.14
N LYS A 9 5.04 -19.34 5.35
CA LYS A 9 4.89 -17.96 5.86
C LYS A 9 5.68 -16.95 5.00
N GLU A 10 6.91 -17.29 4.60
CA GLU A 10 7.72 -16.46 3.71
C GLU A 10 7.13 -16.33 2.31
N LYS A 11 6.66 -17.44 1.72
CA LYS A 11 5.98 -17.40 0.41
C LYS A 11 4.74 -16.51 0.43
N ARG A 12 3.94 -16.57 1.51
CA ARG A 12 2.75 -15.72 1.66
C ARG A 12 3.13 -14.23 1.82
N ARG A 13 4.19 -13.92 2.58
CA ARG A 13 4.71 -12.55 2.71
C ARG A 13 5.20 -11.97 1.38
N ARG A 14 5.96 -12.73 0.60
CA ARG A 14 6.43 -12.32 -0.74
C ARG A 14 5.29 -12.10 -1.74
N LYS A 15 4.22 -12.89 -1.66
CA LYS A 15 3.05 -12.71 -2.54
C LYS A 15 2.27 -11.43 -2.26
N ASN A 16 2.29 -10.95 -1.02
CA ASN A 16 1.53 -9.77 -0.61
C ASN A 16 2.36 -8.48 -0.56
N SER A 17 3.67 -8.55 -0.78
CA SER A 17 4.49 -7.36 -0.78
C SER A 17 4.32 -6.54 -2.06
N LYS A 18 4.20 -5.22 -1.93
CA LYS A 18 4.02 -4.25 -3.00
C LYS A 18 5.15 -3.22 -2.94
N GLN A 19 5.53 -2.68 -4.10
CA GLN A 19 6.52 -1.60 -4.19
C GLN A 19 5.79 -0.25 -4.09
N CYS A 20 6.30 0.65 -3.25
CA CYS A 20 5.83 2.02 -3.17
C CYS A 20 6.33 2.82 -4.37
N HIS A 21 5.47 3.61 -5.01
CA HIS A 21 5.86 4.48 -6.12
C HIS A 21 6.63 5.73 -5.67
N CYS A 22 6.49 6.14 -4.41
CA CYS A 22 7.16 7.34 -3.89
C CYS A 22 8.62 7.07 -3.46
N CYS A 23 8.86 6.00 -2.71
CA CYS A 23 10.18 5.69 -2.15
C CYS A 23 10.83 4.42 -2.74
N GLU A 24 10.16 3.77 -3.69
CA GLU A 24 10.62 2.57 -4.40
C GLU A 24 10.91 1.34 -3.51
N GLN A 25 10.61 1.42 -2.21
CA GLN A 25 10.80 0.31 -1.28
C GLN A 25 9.64 -0.68 -1.31
N ILE A 26 9.91 -1.92 -0.88
CA ILE A 26 8.94 -3.02 -0.86
C ILE A 26 8.33 -3.14 0.54
N PHE A 27 7.00 -3.05 0.61
CA PHE A 27 6.24 -3.15 1.86
C PHE A 27 5.22 -4.28 1.81
N ILE A 28 4.88 -4.82 2.98
CA ILE A 28 3.79 -5.81 3.10
C ILE A 28 2.42 -5.12 2.94
N PHE A 29 2.36 -3.83 3.25
CA PHE A 29 1.17 -3.00 3.15
C PHE A 29 1.48 -1.74 2.36
N CYS A 30 0.69 -1.52 1.32
CA CYS A 30 0.59 -0.27 0.59
C CYS A 30 -0.90 -0.01 0.36
N TRP A 31 -1.32 1.26 0.37
CA TRP A 31 -2.58 1.61 -0.24
C TRP A 31 -2.42 1.54 -1.75
N ASN A 32 -3.29 0.79 -2.40
CA ASN A 32 -3.26 0.59 -3.83
C ASN A 32 -4.45 1.31 -4.45
N CYS A 33 -4.21 2.02 -5.54
CA CYS A 33 -5.24 2.45 -6.46
C CYS A 33 -5.45 1.37 -7.52
N ARG A 34 -6.67 1.32 -8.09
CA ARG A 34 -7.04 0.42 -9.18
C ARG A 34 -6.23 0.68 -10.47
N CYS A 35 -5.68 1.89 -10.63
CA CYS A 35 -4.80 2.23 -11.74
C CYS A 35 -3.40 1.58 -11.67
N GLY A 36 -3.02 1.02 -10.51
CA GLY A 36 -1.71 0.42 -10.27
C GLY A 36 -0.81 1.21 -9.33
N PHE A 37 -1.13 2.48 -9.06
CA PHE A 37 -0.41 3.29 -8.08
C PHE A 37 -0.46 2.64 -6.70
N SER A 38 0.68 2.57 -6.04
CA SER A 38 0.83 1.95 -4.72
C SER A 38 1.69 2.84 -3.85
N ILE A 39 1.21 3.20 -2.65
CA ILE A 39 1.90 4.08 -1.72
C ILE A 39 1.99 3.44 -0.33
N CYS A 40 3.16 3.50 0.30
CA CYS A 40 3.39 2.92 1.62
C CYS A 40 2.83 3.79 2.75
N GLN A 41 2.80 3.22 3.97
CA GLN A 41 2.32 3.89 5.19
C GLN A 41 2.90 5.29 5.37
N GLU A 42 4.22 5.38 5.35
CA GLU A 42 4.98 6.60 5.63
C GLU A 42 4.74 7.68 4.56
N CYS A 43 4.91 7.32 3.28
CA CYS A 43 4.70 8.27 2.19
C CYS A 43 3.26 8.80 2.14
N MET A 44 2.26 7.98 2.44
CA MET A 44 0.89 8.49 2.51
C MET A 44 0.73 9.49 3.65
N TYR A 45 1.26 9.24 4.85
CA TYR A 45 1.16 10.18 5.96
C TYR A 45 1.82 11.52 5.65
N GLU A 46 2.94 11.51 4.92
CA GLU A 46 3.62 12.74 4.49
C GLU A 46 2.82 13.53 3.44
N ASN A 47 2.05 12.83 2.59
CA ASN A 47 1.34 13.44 1.45
C ASN A 47 -0.18 13.57 1.67
N VAL A 48 -0.72 13.05 2.77
CA VAL A 48 -2.18 12.97 3.04
C VAL A 48 -2.85 14.34 3.02
N TRP A 49 -2.14 15.39 3.43
CA TRP A 49 -2.64 16.76 3.44
C TRP A 49 -2.99 17.28 2.03
N GLY A 50 -2.33 16.78 0.99
CA GLY A 50 -2.60 17.10 -0.41
C GLY A 50 -3.45 16.05 -1.14
N MET A 51 -3.56 14.85 -0.57
CA MET A 51 -4.25 13.71 -1.20
C MET A 51 -5.61 13.40 -0.56
N SER A 52 -5.95 13.91 0.61
CA SER A 52 -7.20 13.60 1.31
C SER A 52 -7.84 14.86 1.90
N CYS A 53 -9.14 15.03 1.65
CA CYS A 53 -9.92 16.15 2.19
C CYS A 53 -10.68 15.80 3.48
N ASN A 54 -10.90 14.51 3.77
CA ASN A 54 -11.81 14.05 4.83
C ASN A 54 -11.21 12.97 5.75
N GLY A 55 -9.98 12.51 5.49
CA GLY A 55 -9.34 11.44 6.26
C GLY A 55 -10.00 10.06 6.11
N ILE A 56 -10.97 9.90 5.21
CA ILE A 56 -11.70 8.65 4.93
C ILE A 56 -11.28 8.11 3.55
N THR A 57 -11.12 9.01 2.58
CA THR A 57 -10.72 8.72 1.20
C THR A 57 -9.48 9.52 0.80
N TRP A 58 -8.70 9.00 -0.12
CA TRP A 58 -7.58 9.70 -0.76
C TRP A 58 -7.76 9.71 -2.28
N GLU A 59 -7.34 10.78 -2.92
CA GLU A 59 -7.30 10.97 -4.36
C GLU A 59 -5.96 10.48 -4.90
N CYS A 60 -5.99 9.65 -5.94
CA CYS A 60 -4.77 9.13 -6.55
C CYS A 60 -4.09 10.22 -7.39
N PRO A 61 -2.79 10.48 -7.19
CA PRO A 61 -2.07 11.51 -7.94
C PRO A 61 -1.88 11.15 -9.42
N ASP A 62 -1.93 9.86 -9.78
CA ASP A 62 -1.73 9.39 -11.15
C ASP A 62 -3.01 9.46 -11.99
N CYS A 63 -4.17 9.13 -11.42
CA CYS A 63 -5.43 9.01 -12.17
C CYS A 63 -6.59 9.87 -11.66
N GLY A 64 -6.44 10.53 -10.51
CA GLY A 64 -7.50 11.35 -9.90
C GLY A 64 -8.66 10.54 -9.29
N GLU A 65 -8.63 9.21 -9.32
CA GLU A 65 -9.70 8.41 -8.70
C GLU A 65 -9.62 8.48 -7.17
N GLN A 66 -10.80 8.43 -6.53
CA GLN A 66 -10.90 8.34 -5.08
C GLN A 66 -10.81 6.89 -4.60
N ASN A 67 -10.02 6.67 -3.55
CA ASN A 67 -9.76 5.38 -2.93
C ASN A 67 -10.04 5.47 -1.43
N GLY A 68 -10.60 4.43 -0.83
CA GLY A 68 -10.83 4.38 0.62
C GLY A 68 -9.55 4.01 1.39
N PHE A 69 -9.38 4.55 2.59
CA PHE A 69 -8.35 4.08 3.53
C PHE A 69 -8.70 2.72 4.17
N GLY A 70 -9.97 2.30 4.15
CA GLY A 70 -10.48 1.09 4.81
C GLY A 70 -10.59 -0.16 3.94
N ASN A 71 -10.37 -1.34 4.55
CA ASN A 71 -10.45 -2.70 3.99
C ASN A 71 -9.54 -2.99 2.77
N GLN A 72 -8.23 -2.77 2.92
CA GLN A 72 -7.20 -3.33 2.04
C GLN A 72 -6.30 -4.33 2.80
#